data_AF-A0A1Y2MBQ4-F1
#
_entry.id   AF-A0A1Y2MBQ4-F1
#
_cell.length_a   1.000
_cell.length_b   1.000
_cell.length_c   1.000
_cell.angle_alpha   90.00
_cell.angle_beta   90.00
_cell.angle_gamma   90.00
#
_symmetry.space_group_name_H-M   'P 1'
#
loop_
_entity.id
_entity.type
_entity.pdbx_description
1 polymer ?
#
loop_
_entity_poly.entity_id
_entity_poly.type
_entity_poly.pdbx_seq_one_letter_code
_entity_poly.pdbx_strand_id
1 'polypeptide(L)'
;MSTNDEVLIGFGPAANCTLDLCPLEWSVFRYLPSIPANTTFIAIFSLLLIAHLVQGIRYKSWVYMSCVVAGCGLEVAGYAGRIMLHENPFDFNAFLVNLGVHTGMPTIIVKNRDR
;
A
#
# COMPACT_ATOMS: atom_id res chain seq x y z
N MET A 1 -35.00 20.61 -4.72
CA MET A 1 -34.34 19.78 -5.75
C MET A 1 -33.20 20.62 -6.29
N SER A 2 -31.98 20.41 -5.79
CA SER A 2 -30.81 21.19 -6.21
C SER A 2 -30.28 20.58 -7.50
N THR A 3 -30.28 21.39 -8.56
CA THR A 3 -29.71 21.15 -9.88
C THR A 3 -28.21 20.92 -9.79
N ASN A 4 -27.73 19.78 -10.33
CA ASN A 4 -26.36 19.37 -10.71
C ASN A 4 -26.13 17.89 -10.34
N ASP A 5 -26.87 16.99 -10.96
CA ASP A 5 -26.74 15.54 -10.84
C ASP A 5 -25.53 15.04 -11.67
N GLU A 6 -24.32 15.42 -11.26
CA GLU A 6 -23.17 14.57 -11.53
C GLU A 6 -23.43 13.25 -10.79
N VAL A 7 -23.58 12.15 -11.53
CA VAL A 7 -23.75 10.82 -10.93
C VAL A 7 -22.52 10.53 -10.09
N LEU A 8 -22.63 10.71 -8.77
CA LEU A 8 -21.54 10.51 -7.81
C LEU A 8 -21.29 9.00 -7.68
N ILE A 9 -20.24 8.54 -8.34
CA ILE A 9 -19.77 7.17 -8.31
C ILE A 9 -18.69 7.04 -7.25
N GLY A 10 -18.99 6.25 -6.21
CA GLY A 10 -18.11 6.05 -5.06
C GLY A 10 -16.99 5.03 -5.28
N PHE A 11 -17.02 4.22 -6.35
CA PHE A 11 -15.99 3.21 -6.58
C PHE A 11 -15.87 2.81 -8.05
N GLY A 12 -14.64 2.64 -8.54
CA GLY A 12 -14.32 2.21 -9.91
C GLY A 12 -13.45 3.21 -10.67
N PRO A 13 -13.06 2.91 -11.93
CA PRO A 13 -12.18 3.76 -12.74
C PRO A 13 -12.79 5.12 -13.11
N ALA A 14 -14.09 5.31 -12.91
CA ALA A 14 -14.78 6.58 -13.11
C ALA A 14 -15.16 7.28 -11.78
N ALA A 15 -14.69 6.79 -10.63
CA ALA A 15 -15.05 7.38 -9.33
C ALA A 15 -14.69 8.87 -9.26
N ASN A 16 -15.67 9.71 -8.93
CA ASN A 16 -15.54 11.19 -8.84
C ASN A 16 -15.89 11.72 -7.42
N CYS A 17 -16.13 10.82 -6.46
CA CYS A 17 -16.32 11.20 -5.06
C CYS A 17 -14.98 11.58 -4.42
N THR A 18 -14.94 12.70 -3.70
CA THR A 18 -13.86 13.07 -2.78
C THR A 18 -14.39 13.17 -1.34
N LEU A 19 -13.50 13.39 -0.36
CA LEU A 19 -13.86 13.46 1.07
C LEU A 19 -14.91 14.55 1.39
N ASP A 20 -15.03 15.58 0.55
CA ASP A 20 -15.94 16.73 0.72
C ASP A 20 -17.33 16.46 0.11
N LEU A 21 -17.39 15.63 -0.94
CA LEU A 21 -18.60 15.38 -1.73
C LEU A 21 -19.43 14.19 -1.23
N CYS A 22 -18.78 13.15 -0.70
CA CYS A 22 -19.43 11.89 -0.35
C CYS A 22 -19.09 11.45 1.08
N PRO A 23 -20.07 11.00 1.89
CA PRO A 23 -19.80 10.54 3.25
C PRO A 23 -18.89 9.31 3.23
N LEU A 24 -17.99 9.23 4.22
CA LEU A 24 -16.96 8.17 4.35
C LEU A 24 -17.52 6.74 4.28
N GLU A 25 -18.80 6.59 4.61
CA GLU A 25 -19.56 5.35 4.59
C GLU A 25 -19.67 4.72 3.20
N TRP A 26 -19.53 5.50 2.13
CA TRP A 26 -19.62 5.02 0.76
C TRP A 26 -18.26 4.52 0.23
N SER A 27 -17.18 4.75 0.99
CA SER A 27 -15.86 4.24 0.68
C SER A 27 -15.71 2.79 1.10
N VAL A 28 -14.86 2.03 0.38
CA VAL A 28 -14.56 0.62 0.70
C VAL A 28 -13.94 0.47 2.09
N PHE A 29 -13.17 1.45 2.54
CA PHE A 29 -12.48 1.38 3.81
C PHE A 29 -13.39 1.74 4.99
N ARG A 30 -14.40 2.60 4.81
CA ARG A 30 -15.32 3.07 5.87
C ARG A 30 -14.64 3.67 7.11
N TYR A 31 -13.32 3.81 7.11
CA TYR A 31 -12.48 4.43 8.12
C TYR A 31 -11.28 5.10 7.46
N LEU A 32 -10.78 6.16 8.10
CA LEU A 32 -9.57 6.84 7.67
C LEU A 32 -8.34 6.17 8.33
N PRO A 33 -7.35 5.69 7.56
CA PRO A 33 -6.16 5.06 8.14
C PRO A 33 -5.37 6.05 8.98
N SER A 34 -4.81 5.59 10.11
CA SER A 34 -4.03 6.44 11.01
C SER A 34 -2.62 6.70 10.48
N ILE A 35 -2.37 7.95 10.08
CA ILE A 35 -1.04 8.44 9.68
C ILE A 35 0.08 8.09 10.69
N PRO A 36 -0.07 8.34 12.02
CA PRO A 36 1.04 8.12 12.95
C PRO A 36 1.44 6.64 13.09
N ALA A 37 0.49 5.72 12.96
CA ALA A 37 0.77 4.29 13.00
C ALA A 37 1.56 3.87 11.74
N ASN A 38 1.09 4.28 10.56
CA ASN A 38 1.74 3.96 9.29
C ASN A 38 3.18 4.50 9.22
N THR A 39 3.41 5.74 9.66
CA THR A 39 4.75 6.33 9.70
C THR A 39 5.69 5.58 10.65
N THR A 40 5.19 5.13 11.80
CA THR A 40 5.99 4.35 12.76
C THR A 40 6.45 3.03 12.15
N PHE A 41 5.56 2.33 11.45
CA PHE A 41 5.94 1.08 10.78
C PHE A 41 6.96 1.30 9.67
N ILE A 42 6.80 2.33 8.81
CA ILE A 42 7.80 2.68 7.79
C ILE A 42 9.17 2.91 8.43
N ALA A 43 9.22 3.67 9.54
CA ALA A 43 10.47 3.94 10.25
C ALA A 43 11.12 2.63 10.74
N ILE A 44 10.35 1.75 11.37
CA ILE A 44 10.84 0.46 11.88
C ILE A 44 11.38 -0.41 10.72
N PHE A 45 10.60 -0.60 9.65
CA PHE A 45 11.04 -1.42 8.51
C PHE A 45 12.28 -0.84 7.80
N SER A 46 12.41 0.48 7.73
CA SER A 46 13.62 1.12 7.18
C SER A 46 14.87 0.86 8.04
N LEU A 47 14.74 0.88 9.36
CA LEU A 47 15.85 0.58 10.28
C LEU A 47 16.24 -0.90 10.19
N LEU A 48 15.25 -1.81 10.13
CA LEU A 48 15.51 -3.23 9.94
C LEU A 48 16.20 -3.48 8.60
N LEU A 49 15.80 -2.82 7.53
CA LEU A 49 16.44 -2.93 6.22
C LEU A 49 17.94 -2.57 6.29
N ILE A 50 18.28 -1.48 6.97
CA ILE A 50 19.69 -1.05 7.15
C ILE A 50 20.47 -2.10 7.96
N ALA A 51 19.89 -2.61 9.05
CA ALA A 51 20.54 -3.64 9.87
C ALA A 51 20.82 -4.92 9.06
N HIS A 52 19.84 -5.37 8.28
CA HIS A 52 19.97 -6.56 7.42
C HIS A 52 20.90 -6.33 6.23
N LEU A 53 21.01 -5.11 5.70
CA LEU A 53 22.02 -4.75 4.69
C LEU A 53 23.44 -4.92 5.24
N VAL A 54 23.68 -4.41 6.46
CA VAL A 54 24.99 -4.52 7.12
C VAL A 54 25.34 -5.99 7.39
N GLN A 55 24.38 -6.77 7.91
CA GLN A 55 24.57 -8.21 8.13
C GLN A 55 24.74 -8.97 6.82
N GLY A 56 23.95 -8.66 5.78
CA GLY A 56 24.01 -9.30 4.47
C GLY A 56 25.36 -9.12 3.79
N ILE A 57 25.97 -7.93 3.91
CA ILE A 57 27.31 -7.63 3.39
C ILE A 57 28.38 -8.40 4.20
N ARG A 58 28.25 -8.50 5.52
CA ARG A 58 29.22 -9.21 6.38
C ARG A 58 29.20 -10.72 6.22
N TYR A 59 28.01 -11.31 6.10
CA TYR A 59 27.82 -12.76 6.00
C TYR A 59 27.65 -13.26 4.55
N LYS A 60 27.77 -12.38 3.55
CA LYS A 60 27.70 -12.70 2.11
C LYS A 60 26.45 -13.53 1.72
N SER A 61 25.35 -13.32 2.43
CA SER A 61 24.11 -14.08 2.26
C SER A 61 23.19 -13.41 1.25
N TRP A 62 23.55 -13.52 -0.03
CA TRP A 62 22.88 -12.82 -1.15
C TRP A 62 21.39 -13.10 -1.26
N VAL A 63 20.97 -14.37 -1.09
CA VAL A 63 19.55 -14.76 -1.19
C VAL A 63 18.75 -14.25 0.01
N TYR A 64 19.35 -14.28 1.21
CA TYR A 64 18.71 -13.74 2.40
C TYR A 64 18.54 -12.22 2.28
N MET A 65 19.57 -11.53 1.81
CA MET A 65 19.52 -10.09 1.57
C MET A 65 18.44 -9.71 0.55
N SER A 66 18.34 -10.41 -0.59
CA SER A 66 17.33 -10.08 -1.61
C SER A 66 15.90 -10.30 -1.10
N CYS A 67 15.65 -11.38 -0.35
CA CYS A 67 14.33 -11.63 0.25
C CYS A 67 13.94 -10.56 1.27
N VAL A 68 14.87 -10.15 2.15
CA VAL A 68 14.60 -9.14 3.17
C VAL A 68 14.40 -7.75 2.55
N VAL A 69 15.20 -7.38 1.55
CA VAL A 69 15.05 -6.11 0.82
C VAL A 69 13.71 -6.07 0.09
N ALA A 70 13.32 -7.16 -0.57
CA ALA A 70 12.03 -7.25 -1.23
C ALA A 70 10.87 -7.15 -0.22
N GLY A 71 10.92 -7.88 0.89
CA GLY A 71 9.90 -7.84 1.93
C GLY A 71 9.73 -6.45 2.54
N CYS A 72 10.83 -5.81 2.94
CA CYS A 72 10.78 -4.45 3.51
C CYS A 72 10.30 -3.41 2.49
N GLY A 73 10.73 -3.51 1.22
CA GLY A 73 10.29 -2.60 0.16
C GLY A 73 8.78 -2.69 -0.10
N LEU A 74 8.24 -3.90 -0.11
CA LEU A 74 6.80 -4.15 -0.27
C LEU A 74 6.01 -3.63 0.94
N GLU A 75 6.53 -3.78 2.15
CA GLU A 75 5.89 -3.25 3.36
C GLU A 75 5.83 -1.71 3.33
N VAL A 76 6.94 -1.05 2.99
CA VAL A 76 7.01 0.41 2.85
C VAL A 76 6.05 0.91 1.77
N ALA A 77 6.00 0.25 0.62
CA ALA A 77 5.06 0.59 -0.46
C ALA A 77 3.58 0.35 -0.05
N GLY A 78 3.31 -0.67 0.78
CA GLY A 78 2.00 -0.88 1.40
C GLY A 78 1.56 0.27 2.29
N TYR A 79 2.45 0.73 3.17
CA TYR A 79 2.18 1.89 4.03
C TYR A 79 2.09 3.20 3.25
N ALA A 80 2.86 3.37 2.17
CA ALA A 80 2.72 4.50 1.25
C ALA A 80 1.33 4.54 0.62
N GLY A 81 0.83 3.39 0.14
CA GLY A 81 -0.55 3.27 -0.33
C GLY A 81 -1.57 3.68 0.75
N ARG A 82 -1.38 3.26 2.01
CA ARG A 82 -2.28 3.67 3.12
C ARG A 82 -2.24 5.17 3.41
N ILE A 83 -1.10 5.84 3.22
CA ILE A 83 -0.99 7.30 3.36
C ILE A 83 -1.73 7.99 2.22
N MET A 84 -1.60 7.50 0.98
CA MET A 84 -2.34 8.04 -0.16
C MET A 84 -3.86 7.88 -0.01
N LEU A 85 -4.31 6.76 0.58
CA LEU A 85 -5.72 6.53 0.93
C LEU A 85 -6.25 7.46 2.02
N HIS A 86 -5.37 8.07 2.83
CA HIS A 86 -5.79 9.02 3.86
C HIS A 86 -6.28 10.32 3.24
N GLU A 87 -5.65 10.77 2.15
CA GLU A 87 -6.02 12.01 1.47
C GLU A 87 -7.28 11.81 0.62
N ASN A 88 -7.37 10.68 -0.11
CA ASN A 88 -8.52 10.35 -0.96
C ASN A 88 -8.84 8.84 -0.89
N PRO A 89 -9.82 8.41 -0.06
CA PRO A 89 -10.18 7.01 0.11
C PRO A 89 -10.96 6.42 -1.07
N PHE A 90 -11.35 7.26 -2.05
CA PHE A 90 -12.08 6.87 -3.26
C PHE A 90 -11.16 6.64 -4.47
N ASP A 91 -9.86 6.89 -4.33
CA ASP A 91 -8.89 6.70 -5.41
C ASP A 91 -8.64 5.20 -5.66
N PHE A 92 -9.12 4.73 -6.80
CA PHE A 92 -8.99 3.33 -7.22
C PHE A 92 -7.53 2.92 -7.45
N ASN A 93 -6.69 3.82 -7.94
CA ASN A 93 -5.27 3.55 -8.15
C ASN A 93 -4.55 3.36 -6.81
N ALA A 94 -4.83 4.21 -5.82
CA ALA A 94 -4.27 4.07 -4.48
C ALA A 94 -4.70 2.74 -3.81
N PHE A 95 -5.96 2.33 -4.00
CA PHE A 95 -6.47 1.04 -3.55
C PHE A 95 -5.73 -0.14 -4.22
N LEU A 96 -5.55 -0.08 -5.53
CA LEU A 96 -4.81 -1.09 -6.28
C LEU A 96 -3.34 -1.17 -5.86
N VAL A 97 -2.69 -0.04 -5.56
CA VAL A 97 -1.31 -0.04 -5.05
C VAL A 97 -1.25 -0.71 -3.68
N ASN A 98 -2.17 -0.38 -2.76
CA ASN A 98 -2.19 -0.99 -1.42
C ASN A 98 -2.47 -2.50 -1.46
N LEU A 99 -3.40 -2.94 -2.31
CA LEU A 99 -3.71 -4.37 -2.45
C LEU A 99 -2.66 -5.13 -3.27
N GLY A 100 -2.22 -4.57 -4.39
CA GLY A 100 -1.28 -5.20 -5.31
C GLY A 100 0.07 -5.48 -4.66
N VAL A 101 0.54 -4.59 -3.79
CA VAL A 101 1.80 -4.80 -3.09
C VAL A 101 1.71 -5.90 -2.03
N HIS A 102 0.59 -6.00 -1.31
CA HIS A 102 0.37 -7.03 -0.28
C HIS A 102 0.10 -8.41 -0.91
N THR A 103 -0.62 -8.45 -2.04
CA THR A 103 -0.96 -9.67 -2.77
C THR A 103 0.11 -10.15 -3.75
N GLY A 104 1.05 -9.28 -4.15
CA GLY A 104 2.15 -9.63 -5.05
C GLY A 104 3.25 -10.48 -4.39
N MET A 105 3.32 -10.50 -3.06
CA MET A 105 4.29 -11.31 -2.30
C MET A 105 4.21 -12.83 -2.58
N PRO A 106 3.03 -13.48 -2.61
CA PRO A 106 2.95 -14.91 -2.94
C PRO A 106 3.22 -15.25 -4.42
N THR A 107 3.15 -14.31 -5.37
CA THR A 107 3.23 -14.64 -6.80
C THR A 107 4.67 -14.72 -7.33
N ILE A 108 5.63 -14.01 -6.69
CA ILE A 108 7.04 -14.00 -7.12
C ILE A 108 7.76 -15.30 -6.74
N ILE A 109 7.36 -15.96 -5.65
CA ILE A 109 7.96 -17.22 -5.19
C ILE A 109 7.43 -18.44 -5.97
N VAL A 110 6.26 -18.33 -6.62
CA VAL A 110 5.65 -19.46 -7.38
C VAL A 110 6.00 -19.44 -8.87
N LYS A 111 6.61 -18.36 -9.40
CA LYS A 111 7.01 -18.34 -10.82
C LYS A 111 8.24 -19.21 -11.15
N ASN A 112 8.85 -19.85 -10.16
CA ASN A 112 10.08 -20.65 -10.31
C ASN A 112 9.90 -22.12 -9.85
N ARG A 113 8.68 -22.67 -9.99
CA ARG A 113 8.40 -24.10 -9.80
C ARG A 113 7.70 -24.74 -11.01
N ASP A 114 8.09 -24.30 -12.20
CA ASP A 114 7.69 -24.90 -13.49
C ASP A 114 8.88 -24.94 -14.47
N ARG A 115 10.05 -25.39 -13.99
CA ARG A 115 11.21 -25.76 -14.81
C ARG A 115 11.70 -27.14 -14.40
#